data_AF-A0A380FJU5-F1
#
_entry.id   AF-A0A380FJU5-F1
#
_cell.length_a   1.000
_cell.length_b   1.000
_cell.length_c   1.000
_cell.angle_alpha   90.00
_cell.angle_beta   90.00
_cell.angle_gamma   90.00
#
_symmetry.space_group_name_H-M   'P 1'
#
loop_
_entity.id
_entity.type
_entity.pdbx_description
1 polymer ?
#
loop_
_entity_poly.entity_id
_entity_poly.type
_entity_poly.pdbx_seq_one_letter_code
_entity_poly.pdbx_strand_id
1 'polypeptide(L)'
;MTDKLQEYRDEIVEINDEILKLLSKRGKLAQQIGEEKRKQGTMVYDPQREKEMINVLLDKNEGPFNDNVIKQLFKEIFKASTDLQKSENEKHLYVSRKLKPEDTIVQFDNGGIIGDGNKSFVFGPCSVESQEQVDAVAAELQARGEKFIRGGAFKPRTSPYDFQGLGVEGLKILKNTKDKYGLNVVSEIVNPADFEVADEYLDVFQIGARNMQNFELLKEAGRSNKPVLLKRGLSATIEEFIYAAEYIASQGNNNIIYANVVSVLTKKQLETL
;
A
#
# COMPACT_ATOMS: atom_id res chain seq x y z
N MET A 1 -34.29 -7.17 -52.46
CA MET A 1 -33.77 -8.35 -51.74
C MET A 1 -33.18 -7.80 -50.46
N THR A 2 -33.83 -8.03 -49.32
CA THR A 2 -33.15 -7.83 -48.04
C THR A 2 -31.95 -8.75 -48.03
N ASP A 3 -30.78 -8.17 -47.80
CA ASP A 3 -29.53 -8.89 -47.71
C ASP A 3 -29.61 -9.74 -46.43
N LYS A 4 -29.59 -11.08 -46.55
CA LYS A 4 -29.63 -11.99 -45.39
C LYS A 4 -28.56 -11.65 -44.35
N LEU A 5 -27.45 -11.05 -44.80
CA LEU A 5 -26.43 -10.52 -43.91
C LEU A 5 -26.96 -9.45 -42.95
N GLN A 6 -27.84 -8.57 -43.44
CA GLN A 6 -28.45 -7.52 -42.62
C GLN A 6 -29.42 -8.11 -41.61
N GLU A 7 -30.24 -9.09 -42.01
CA GLU A 7 -31.15 -9.80 -41.10
C GLU A 7 -30.39 -10.44 -39.93
N TYR A 8 -29.28 -11.16 -40.20
CA TYR A 8 -28.45 -11.74 -39.12
C TYR A 8 -27.77 -10.69 -38.23
N ARG A 9 -27.41 -9.53 -38.78
CA ARG A 9 -26.82 -8.45 -37.99
C ARG A 9 -27.85 -7.82 -37.06
N ASP A 10 -29.08 -7.66 -37.53
CA ASP A 10 -30.18 -7.12 -36.74
C ASP A 10 -30.53 -8.09 -35.60
N GLU A 11 -30.56 -9.40 -35.86
CA GLU A 11 -30.70 -10.42 -34.80
C GLU A 11 -29.58 -10.36 -33.75
N ILE A 12 -28.32 -10.15 -34.16
CA ILE A 12 -27.20 -9.97 -33.23
C ILE A 12 -27.38 -8.72 -32.35
N VAL A 13 -27.92 -7.63 -32.92
CA VAL A 13 -28.21 -6.41 -32.14
C VAL A 13 -29.25 -6.69 -31.06
N GLU A 14 -30.32 -7.42 -31.38
CA GLU A 14 -31.32 -7.82 -30.40
C GLU A 14 -30.73 -8.70 -29.29
N ILE A 15 -29.87 -9.67 -29.64
CA ILE A 15 -29.15 -10.50 -28.67
C ILE A 15 -28.25 -9.66 -27.76
N ASN A 16 -27.56 -8.65 -28.30
CA ASN A 16 -26.71 -7.75 -27.50
C ASN A 16 -27.53 -7.00 -26.44
N ASP A 17 -28.74 -6.54 -26.78
CA ASP A 17 -29.64 -5.88 -25.85
C ASP A 17 -30.09 -6.82 -24.72
N GLU A 18 -30.35 -8.09 -25.04
CA GLU A 18 -30.66 -9.12 -24.03
C GLU A 18 -29.48 -9.40 -23.11
N ILE A 19 -28.28 -9.56 -23.67
CA ILE A 19 -27.03 -9.73 -22.90
C ILE A 19 -26.85 -8.54 -21.95
N LEU A 20 -27.04 -7.31 -22.43
CA LEU A 20 -26.90 -6.10 -21.60
C LEU A 20 -27.91 -6.07 -20.44
N LYS A 21 -29.17 -6.45 -20.70
CA LYS A 21 -30.21 -6.55 -19.66
C LYS A 21 -29.84 -7.61 -18.60
N LEU A 22 -29.35 -8.77 -19.03
CA LEU A 22 -28.92 -9.85 -18.14
C LEU A 22 -27.70 -9.45 -17.31
N LEU A 23 -26.70 -8.82 -17.91
CA LEU A 23 -25.51 -8.31 -17.22
C LEU A 23 -25.90 -7.24 -16.20
N SER A 24 -26.81 -6.33 -16.55
CA SER A 24 -27.32 -5.31 -15.61
C SER A 24 -28.05 -5.93 -14.43
N LYS A 25 -28.91 -6.94 -14.68
CA LYS A 25 -29.60 -7.69 -13.61
C LYS A 25 -28.59 -8.42 -12.71
N ARG A 26 -27.59 -9.08 -13.30
CA ARG A 26 -26.50 -9.74 -12.57
C ARG A 26 -25.71 -8.75 -11.70
N GLY A 27 -25.38 -7.58 -12.24
CA GLY A 27 -24.66 -6.52 -11.54
C GLY A 27 -25.42 -6.02 -10.29
N LYS A 28 -26.73 -5.78 -10.42
CA LYS A 28 -27.58 -5.40 -9.26
C LYS A 28 -27.59 -6.48 -8.18
N LEU A 29 -27.71 -7.75 -8.56
CA LEU A 29 -27.61 -8.87 -7.63
C LEU A 29 -26.23 -8.95 -6.97
N ALA A 30 -25.16 -8.70 -7.73
CA ALA A 30 -23.81 -8.65 -7.17
C ALA A 30 -23.68 -7.54 -6.12
N GLN A 31 -24.19 -6.34 -6.37
CA GLN A 31 -24.20 -5.25 -5.37
C GLN A 31 -24.91 -5.66 -4.08
N GLN A 32 -26.11 -6.26 -4.19
CA GLN A 32 -26.87 -6.76 -3.05
C GLN A 32 -26.12 -7.86 -2.28
N ILE A 33 -25.45 -8.79 -2.99
CA ILE A 33 -24.57 -9.79 -2.37
C ILE A 33 -23.44 -9.10 -1.60
N GLY A 34 -22.85 -8.05 -2.16
CA GLY A 34 -21.79 -7.28 -1.50
C GLY A 34 -22.27 -6.62 -0.21
N GLU A 35 -23.49 -6.07 -0.20
CA GLU A 35 -24.12 -5.50 1.00
C GLU A 35 -24.34 -6.56 2.09
N GLU A 36 -24.90 -7.71 1.73
CA GLU A 36 -25.12 -8.82 2.67
C GLU A 36 -23.81 -9.39 3.21
N LYS A 37 -22.81 -9.58 2.35
CA LYS A 37 -21.48 -10.04 2.76
C LYS A 37 -20.85 -9.11 3.78
N ARG A 38 -20.98 -7.79 3.60
CA ARG A 38 -20.50 -6.77 4.55
C ARG A 38 -21.20 -6.88 5.90
N LYS A 39 -22.54 -7.00 5.91
CA LYS A 39 -23.30 -7.19 7.16
C LYS A 39 -22.85 -8.43 7.93
N GLN A 40 -22.44 -9.48 7.21
CA GLN A 40 -21.99 -10.74 7.77
C GLN A 40 -20.47 -10.80 8.02
N GLY A 41 -19.70 -9.76 7.64
CA GLY A 41 -18.24 -9.75 7.76
C GLY A 41 -17.51 -10.80 6.90
N THR A 42 -18.09 -11.20 5.77
CA THR A 42 -17.55 -12.26 4.89
C THR A 42 -16.77 -11.69 3.71
N MET A 43 -15.81 -12.47 3.18
CA MET A 43 -14.93 -12.03 2.10
C MET A 43 -15.68 -11.82 0.76
N VAL A 44 -15.31 -10.75 0.05
CA VAL A 44 -15.90 -10.41 -1.25
C VAL A 44 -15.44 -11.37 -2.34
N TYR A 45 -14.14 -11.66 -2.42
CA TYR A 45 -13.57 -12.60 -3.40
C TYR A 45 -13.51 -14.03 -2.85
N ASP A 46 -13.99 -14.99 -3.66
CA ASP A 46 -14.00 -16.42 -3.34
C ASP A 46 -13.61 -17.23 -4.59
N PRO A 47 -12.33 -17.67 -4.69
CA PRO A 47 -11.84 -18.38 -5.87
C PRO A 47 -12.45 -19.77 -6.03
N GLN A 48 -12.86 -20.42 -4.94
CA GLN A 48 -13.45 -21.74 -4.99
C GLN A 48 -14.85 -21.66 -5.60
N ARG A 49 -15.65 -20.70 -5.15
CA ARG A 49 -16.97 -20.42 -5.72
C ARG A 49 -16.90 -20.05 -7.19
N GLU A 50 -15.92 -19.24 -7.61
CA GLU A 50 -15.72 -18.93 -9.03
C GLU A 50 -15.41 -20.18 -9.86
N LYS A 51 -14.55 -21.06 -9.34
CA LYS A 51 -14.23 -22.32 -10.01
C LYS A 51 -15.46 -23.23 -10.14
N GLU A 52 -16.27 -23.34 -9.09
CA GLU A 52 -17.52 -24.11 -9.10
C GLU A 52 -18.50 -23.56 -10.14
N MET A 53 -18.69 -22.24 -10.19
CA MET A 53 -19.56 -21.59 -11.19
C MET A 53 -19.05 -21.83 -12.62
N ILE A 54 -17.74 -21.75 -12.86
CA ILE A 54 -17.16 -22.03 -14.17
C ILE A 54 -17.44 -23.48 -14.57
N ASN A 55 -17.19 -24.45 -13.70
CA ASN A 55 -17.42 -25.85 -14.01
C ASN A 55 -18.88 -26.11 -14.41
N VAL A 56 -19.84 -25.55 -13.67
CA VAL A 56 -21.27 -25.65 -13.99
C VAL A 56 -21.61 -25.04 -15.37
N LEU A 57 -20.91 -23.99 -15.78
CA LEU A 57 -21.09 -23.38 -17.10
C LEU A 57 -20.49 -24.24 -18.22
N LEU A 58 -19.31 -24.84 -17.98
CA LEU A 58 -18.65 -25.71 -18.94
C LEU A 58 -19.42 -27.01 -19.17
N ASP A 59 -19.98 -27.60 -18.10
CA ASP A 59 -20.80 -28.81 -18.20
C ASP A 59 -22.08 -28.60 -19.04
N LYS A 60 -22.52 -27.35 -19.21
CA LYS A 60 -23.69 -26.96 -20.00
C LYS A 60 -23.34 -26.37 -21.37
N ASN A 61 -22.06 -26.29 -21.71
CA ASN A 61 -21.63 -25.67 -22.95
C ASN A 61 -21.83 -26.62 -24.14
N GLU A 62 -22.85 -26.38 -24.96
CA GLU A 62 -23.12 -27.14 -26.18
C GLU A 62 -22.43 -26.54 -27.44
N GLY A 63 -21.61 -25.50 -27.25
CA GLY A 63 -20.99 -24.73 -28.34
C GLY A 63 -21.89 -23.60 -28.85
N PRO A 64 -21.49 -22.88 -29.92
CA PRO A 64 -20.33 -23.11 -30.79
C PRO A 64 -18.99 -22.58 -30.25
N PHE A 65 -18.99 -21.79 -29.17
CA PHE A 65 -17.76 -21.37 -28.50
C PHE A 65 -17.17 -22.51 -27.67
N ASN A 66 -15.86 -22.71 -27.76
CA ASN A 66 -15.19 -23.70 -26.92
C ASN A 66 -15.11 -23.25 -25.45
N ASP A 67 -14.87 -24.21 -24.57
CA ASP A 67 -14.82 -24.02 -23.13
C ASP A 67 -13.84 -22.94 -22.67
N ASN A 68 -12.70 -22.79 -23.36
CA ASN A 68 -11.71 -21.79 -22.99
C ASN A 68 -12.24 -20.36 -23.23
N VAL A 69 -12.94 -20.15 -24.34
CA VAL A 69 -13.57 -18.84 -24.64
C VAL A 69 -14.67 -18.53 -23.63
N ILE A 70 -15.56 -19.49 -23.35
CA ILE A 70 -16.62 -19.33 -22.34
C ILE A 70 -16.02 -19.01 -20.97
N LYS A 71 -14.99 -19.74 -20.56
CA LYS A 71 -14.28 -19.50 -19.30
C LYS A 71 -13.69 -18.10 -19.22
N GLN A 72 -13.07 -17.59 -20.29
CA GLN A 72 -12.50 -16.24 -20.31
C GLN A 72 -13.58 -15.16 -20.19
N LEU A 73 -14.67 -15.27 -20.97
CA LEU A 73 -15.78 -14.31 -20.94
C LEU A 73 -16.41 -14.25 -19.54
N PHE A 74 -16.70 -15.39 -18.93
CA PHE A 74 -17.31 -15.42 -17.61
C PHE A 74 -16.36 -14.95 -16.51
N LYS A 75 -15.04 -15.19 -16.62
CA LYS A 75 -14.06 -14.62 -15.70
C LYS A 75 -14.09 -13.08 -15.69
N GLU A 76 -14.16 -12.44 -16.85
CA GLU A 76 -14.28 -10.98 -16.91
C GLU A 76 -15.60 -10.48 -16.30
N ILE A 77 -16.71 -11.19 -16.55
CA ILE A 77 -18.00 -10.88 -15.92
C ILE A 77 -17.91 -11.02 -14.38
N PHE A 78 -17.22 -12.06 -13.88
CA PHE A 78 -17.06 -12.31 -12.45
C PHE A 78 -16.21 -11.21 -11.81
N LYS A 79 -15.07 -10.88 -12.42
CA LYS A 79 -14.20 -9.77 -11.98
C LYS A 79 -14.97 -8.45 -11.89
N ALA A 80 -15.66 -8.06 -12.96
CA ALA A 80 -16.45 -6.82 -12.97
C ALA A 80 -17.53 -6.82 -11.87
N SER A 81 -18.13 -7.97 -11.56
CA SER A 81 -19.16 -8.08 -10.53
C SER A 81 -18.60 -8.14 -9.11
N THR A 82 -17.38 -8.66 -8.94
CA THR A 82 -16.63 -8.57 -7.70
C THR A 82 -16.24 -7.11 -7.41
N ASP A 83 -15.89 -6.33 -8.43
CA ASP A 83 -15.64 -4.90 -8.28
C ASP A 83 -16.90 -4.11 -7.90
N LEU A 84 -18.08 -4.50 -8.39
CA LEU A 84 -19.36 -3.92 -7.96
C LEU A 84 -19.73 -4.23 -6.50
N GLN A 85 -19.18 -5.31 -5.93
CA GLN A 85 -19.41 -5.68 -4.53
C GLN A 85 -18.60 -4.85 -3.55
N LYS A 86 -17.51 -4.21 -4.01
CA LYS A 86 -16.68 -3.33 -3.19
C LYS A 86 -17.45 -2.10 -2.71
N SER A 87 -17.18 -1.62 -1.49
CA SER A 87 -17.96 -0.55 -0.86
C SER A 87 -17.66 0.82 -1.49
N GLU A 88 -18.58 1.79 -1.37
CA GLU A 88 -18.30 3.18 -1.77
C GLU A 88 -17.19 3.84 -0.94
N ASN A 89 -16.94 3.36 0.29
CA ASN A 89 -15.81 3.84 1.09
C ASN A 89 -14.46 3.47 0.46
N GLU A 90 -14.36 2.37 -0.30
CA GLU A 90 -13.16 2.07 -1.10
C GLU A 90 -13.00 3.03 -2.31
N LYS A 91 -14.08 3.75 -2.70
CA LYS A 91 -14.02 4.76 -3.76
C LYS A 91 -13.50 6.11 -3.27
N HIS A 92 -13.46 6.36 -1.95
CA HIS A 92 -13.11 7.64 -1.33
C HIS A 92 -11.95 7.54 -0.33
N LEU A 93 -10.91 6.79 -0.66
CA LEU A 93 -9.71 6.76 0.18
C LEU A 93 -9.01 8.12 0.14
N TYR A 94 -8.62 8.65 1.30
CA TYR A 94 -7.84 9.89 1.43
C TYR A 94 -6.54 9.84 0.65
N VAL A 95 -5.92 8.66 0.57
CA VAL A 95 -4.67 8.44 -0.17
C VAL A 95 -4.86 8.22 -1.68
N SER A 96 -6.10 8.26 -2.19
CA SER A 96 -6.38 7.97 -3.60
C SER A 96 -6.22 9.19 -4.50
N ARG A 97 -5.64 8.96 -5.69
CA ARG A 97 -5.64 9.94 -6.78
C ARG A 97 -7.03 10.34 -7.28
N LYS A 98 -8.06 9.53 -7.02
CA LYS A 98 -9.44 9.90 -7.32
C LYS A 98 -9.92 11.07 -6.45
N LEU A 99 -9.43 11.14 -5.20
CA LEU A 99 -9.74 12.22 -4.28
C LEU A 99 -8.82 13.43 -4.49
N LYS A 100 -7.51 13.18 -4.61
CA LYS A 100 -6.50 14.20 -4.86
C LYS A 100 -5.64 13.80 -6.08
N PRO A 101 -5.96 14.30 -7.29
CA PRO A 101 -5.23 13.93 -8.50
C PRO A 101 -3.76 14.33 -8.49
N GLU A 102 -3.44 15.46 -7.83
CA GLU A 102 -2.10 16.03 -7.77
C GLU A 102 -1.16 15.25 -6.85
N ASP A 103 0.14 15.27 -7.16
CA ASP A 103 1.16 14.67 -6.32
C ASP A 103 1.22 15.33 -4.93
N THR A 104 1.40 14.51 -3.90
CA THR A 104 1.73 15.02 -2.56
C THR A 104 3.21 15.33 -2.51
N ILE A 105 3.54 16.59 -2.19
CA ILE A 105 4.90 17.10 -2.07
C ILE A 105 5.20 17.32 -0.59
N VAL A 106 6.26 16.70 -0.08
CA VAL A 106 6.72 16.89 1.30
C VAL A 106 7.97 17.75 1.28
N GLN A 107 7.90 18.93 1.92
CA GLN A 107 8.97 19.93 1.95
C GLN A 107 9.56 20.06 3.36
N PHE A 108 10.85 20.33 3.43
CA PHE A 108 11.62 20.48 4.66
C PHE A 108 12.41 21.79 4.66
N ASP A 109 12.65 22.36 5.84
CA ASP A 109 13.25 23.69 6.01
C ASP A 109 14.67 23.81 5.43
N ASN A 110 15.43 22.71 5.39
CA ASN A 110 16.78 22.68 4.80
C ASN A 110 16.80 22.62 3.25
N GLY A 111 15.63 22.76 2.62
CA GLY A 111 15.41 22.67 1.18
C GLY A 111 15.25 21.24 0.66
N GLY A 112 15.16 20.23 1.53
CA GLY A 112 14.79 18.88 1.12
C GLY A 112 13.36 18.82 0.60
N ILE A 113 13.14 18.14 -0.53
CA ILE A 113 11.81 17.97 -1.14
C ILE A 113 11.66 16.52 -1.60
N ILE A 114 10.53 15.89 -1.26
CA ILE A 114 10.17 14.54 -1.69
C ILE A 114 8.86 14.62 -2.49
N GLY A 115 8.87 14.05 -3.69
CA GLY A 115 7.69 13.93 -4.55
C GLY A 115 7.59 14.96 -5.68
N ASP A 116 8.55 15.87 -5.83
CA ASP A 116 8.58 16.95 -6.85
C ASP A 116 9.01 16.49 -8.25
N GLY A 117 9.11 15.17 -8.48
CA GLY A 117 9.64 14.58 -9.69
C GLY A 117 11.16 14.34 -9.68
N ASN A 118 11.90 14.93 -8.73
CA ASN A 118 13.32 14.62 -8.54
C ASN A 118 13.51 13.41 -7.63
N LYS A 119 14.69 12.77 -7.74
CA LYS A 119 15.06 11.64 -6.88
C LYS A 119 15.68 12.18 -5.60
N SER A 120 15.08 11.79 -4.46
CA SER A 120 15.66 11.99 -3.13
C SER A 120 16.32 10.71 -2.64
N PHE A 121 17.47 10.84 -1.98
CA PHE A 121 18.18 9.72 -1.38
C PHE A 121 18.21 9.88 0.14
N VAL A 122 18.06 8.74 0.84
CA VAL A 122 18.10 8.68 2.30
C VAL A 122 19.09 7.61 2.70
N PHE A 123 20.28 8.04 3.10
CA PHE A 123 21.36 7.18 3.54
C PHE A 123 21.56 7.27 5.05
N GLY A 124 22.32 6.34 5.60
CA GLY A 124 22.66 6.36 7.02
C GLY A 124 22.72 4.97 7.62
N PRO A 125 23.21 4.84 8.85
CA PRO A 125 23.44 3.55 9.45
C PRO A 125 22.14 2.79 9.74
N CYS A 126 22.29 1.47 9.86
CA CYS A 126 21.16 0.61 10.24
C CYS A 126 20.70 0.92 11.67
N SER A 127 21.64 1.08 12.59
CA SER A 127 21.43 1.39 14.00
C SER A 127 22.22 2.64 14.38
N VAL A 128 21.71 3.41 15.32
CA VAL A 128 22.49 4.46 15.99
C VAL A 128 23.28 3.78 17.11
N GLU A 129 24.60 3.87 17.07
CA GLU A 129 25.50 3.17 18.00
C GLU A 129 26.33 4.15 18.84
N SER A 130 26.77 5.27 18.27
CA SER A 130 27.44 6.37 18.99
C SER A 130 27.33 7.68 18.21
N GLN A 131 27.66 8.81 18.85
CA GLN A 131 27.67 10.11 18.17
C GLN A 131 28.72 10.15 17.05
N GLU A 132 29.93 9.65 17.32
CA GLU A 132 31.05 9.63 16.37
C GLU A 132 30.71 8.81 15.12
N GLN A 133 30.00 7.70 15.32
CA GLN A 133 29.57 6.79 14.26
C GLN A 133 28.55 7.45 13.32
N VAL A 134 27.59 8.20 13.86
CA VAL A 134 26.60 8.93 13.06
C VAL A 134 27.23 10.17 12.40
N ASP A 135 28.07 10.91 13.13
CA ASP A 135 28.77 12.10 12.63
C ASP A 135 29.66 11.80 11.43
N ALA A 136 30.37 10.67 11.45
CA ALA A 136 31.22 10.24 10.33
C ALA A 136 30.41 10.08 9.03
N VAL A 137 29.20 9.52 9.12
CA VAL A 137 28.31 9.36 7.97
C VAL A 137 27.68 10.70 7.58
N ALA A 138 27.23 11.49 8.56
CA ALA A 138 26.60 12.78 8.33
C ALA A 138 27.54 13.78 7.63
N ALA A 139 28.81 13.80 7.98
CA ALA A 139 29.82 14.64 7.33
C ALA A 139 29.94 14.33 5.83
N GLU A 140 29.98 13.05 5.46
CA GLU A 140 30.03 12.62 4.06
C GLU A 140 28.76 12.99 3.28
N LEU A 141 27.59 12.85 3.92
CA LEU A 141 26.30 13.22 3.31
C LEU A 141 26.21 14.72 3.08
N GLN A 142 26.61 15.53 4.07
CA GLN A 142 26.66 16.98 3.93
C GLN A 142 27.60 17.41 2.81
N ALA A 143 28.80 16.82 2.72
CA ALA A 143 29.78 17.12 1.67
C ALA A 143 29.25 16.80 0.26
N ARG A 144 28.33 15.85 0.13
CA ARG A 144 27.66 15.47 -1.12
C ARG A 144 26.40 16.27 -1.42
N GLY A 145 26.00 17.18 -0.52
CA GLY A 145 24.80 17.99 -0.65
C GLY A 145 23.50 17.24 -0.37
N GLU A 146 23.57 16.06 0.24
CA GLU A 146 22.39 15.28 0.63
C GLU A 146 21.60 16.01 1.73
N LYS A 147 20.28 15.76 1.76
CA LYS A 147 19.35 16.49 2.66
C LYS A 147 18.81 15.67 3.80
N PHE A 148 19.07 14.35 3.79
CA PHE A 148 18.47 13.40 4.71
C PHE A 148 19.52 12.44 5.26
N ILE A 149 19.35 12.06 6.52
CA ILE A 149 20.05 10.94 7.13
C ILE A 149 19.05 10.05 7.86
N ARG A 150 19.20 8.73 7.74
CA ARG A 150 18.46 7.75 8.53
C ARG A 150 19.32 7.13 9.63
N GLY A 151 18.71 6.78 10.75
CA GLY A 151 19.35 5.99 11.80
C GLY A 151 18.31 5.29 12.67
N GLY A 152 18.52 4.01 12.99
CA GLY A 152 17.59 3.27 13.84
C GLY A 152 17.89 3.50 15.32
N ALA A 153 17.13 4.39 15.98
CA ALA A 153 17.18 4.55 17.43
C ALA A 153 16.48 3.39 18.17
N PHE A 154 15.41 2.88 17.59
CA PHE A 154 14.71 1.66 18.01
C PHE A 154 14.87 0.59 16.91
N LYS A 155 15.13 -0.66 17.31
CA LYS A 155 15.39 -1.77 16.37
C LYS A 155 14.42 -2.93 16.62
N PRO A 156 13.44 -3.18 15.73
CA PRO A 156 12.62 -4.38 15.84
C PRO A 156 13.45 -5.62 15.44
N ARG A 157 13.86 -6.40 16.44
CA ARG A 157 14.67 -7.61 16.28
C ARG A 157 13.82 -8.87 16.34
N THR A 158 14.28 -9.91 15.65
CA THR A 158 13.70 -11.25 15.81
C THR A 158 14.07 -11.87 17.15
N SER A 159 15.32 -11.66 17.60
CA SER A 159 15.81 -12.13 18.90
C SER A 159 15.71 -11.00 19.94
N PRO A 160 15.22 -11.28 21.17
CA PRO A 160 15.18 -10.29 22.24
C PRO A 160 16.56 -10.00 22.84
N TYR A 161 17.54 -10.88 22.63
CA TYR A 161 18.91 -10.73 23.16
C TYR A 161 19.83 -9.90 22.26
N ASP A 162 19.34 -9.60 21.07
CA ASP A 162 20.03 -8.71 20.15
C ASP A 162 19.97 -7.27 20.62
N PHE A 163 20.88 -6.43 20.13
CA PHE A 163 20.81 -4.98 20.33
C PHE A 163 19.48 -4.39 19.84
N GLN A 164 18.71 -3.81 20.76
CA GLN A 164 17.37 -3.24 20.53
C GLN A 164 17.40 -1.76 20.12
N GLY A 165 18.58 -1.14 20.07
CA GLY A 165 18.75 0.30 19.85
C GLY A 165 19.01 1.06 21.15
N LEU A 166 19.46 2.30 21.02
CA LEU A 166 19.70 3.20 22.16
C LEU A 166 18.44 3.91 22.67
N GLY A 167 17.30 3.74 21.99
CA GLY A 167 16.04 4.41 22.33
C GLY A 167 16.19 5.93 22.28
N VAL A 168 15.74 6.61 23.33
CA VAL A 168 15.75 8.09 23.42
C VAL A 168 17.17 8.67 23.30
N GLU A 169 18.20 8.00 23.83
CA GLU A 169 19.59 8.47 23.65
C GLU A 169 20.01 8.43 22.16
N GLY A 170 19.52 7.45 21.41
CA GLY A 170 19.70 7.41 19.95
C GLY A 170 18.98 8.56 19.23
N LEU A 171 17.80 8.96 19.71
CA LEU A 171 17.07 10.12 19.18
C LEU A 171 17.82 11.43 19.45
N LYS A 172 18.39 11.59 20.64
CA LYS A 172 19.24 12.75 20.99
C LYS A 172 20.47 12.86 20.08
N ILE A 173 21.14 11.73 19.81
CA ILE A 173 22.28 11.69 18.88
C ILE A 173 21.86 12.15 17.48
N LEU A 174 20.70 11.68 16.99
CA LEU A 174 20.17 12.10 15.69
C LEU A 174 19.87 13.60 15.68
N LYS A 175 19.23 14.14 16.72
CA LYS A 175 18.94 15.56 16.84
C LYS A 175 20.20 16.42 16.85
N ASN A 176 21.22 16.03 17.61
CA ASN A 176 22.52 16.71 17.60
C ASN A 176 23.16 16.68 16.20
N THR A 177 23.05 15.55 15.50
CA THR A 177 23.54 15.39 14.12
C THR A 177 22.79 16.32 13.16
N LYS A 178 21.45 16.38 13.25
CA LYS A 178 20.62 17.32 12.48
C LYS A 178 21.12 18.74 12.66
N ASP A 179 21.27 19.18 13.91
CA ASP A 179 21.61 20.58 14.22
C ASP A 179 23.04 20.92 13.77
N LYS A 180 23.96 19.95 13.84
CA LYS A 180 25.36 20.11 13.43
C LYS A 180 25.57 20.11 11.91
N TYR A 181 24.85 19.26 11.17
CA TYR A 181 25.10 19.04 9.74
C TYR A 181 23.99 19.57 8.82
N GLY A 182 22.86 20.04 9.37
CA GLY A 182 21.73 20.55 8.61
C GLY A 182 20.97 19.47 7.83
N LEU A 183 20.96 18.23 8.33
CA LEU A 183 20.30 17.08 7.69
C LEU A 183 18.97 16.78 8.36
N ASN A 184 17.94 16.45 7.59
CA ASN A 184 16.68 15.94 8.14
C ASN A 184 16.87 14.50 8.61
N VAL A 185 16.42 14.19 9.83
CA VAL A 185 16.62 12.88 10.45
C VAL A 185 15.39 11.98 10.34
N VAL A 186 15.61 10.75 9.88
CA VAL A 186 14.60 9.70 9.73
C VAL A 186 14.91 8.55 10.69
N SER A 187 14.01 8.22 11.60
CA SER A 187 14.16 7.06 12.50
C SER A 187 12.86 6.28 12.66
N GLU A 188 13.00 4.99 12.96
CA GLU A 188 11.88 4.09 13.18
C GLU A 188 11.26 4.27 14.57
N ILE A 189 9.94 4.34 14.62
CA ILE A 189 9.15 4.30 15.86
C ILE A 189 8.42 2.96 15.91
N VAL A 190 8.42 2.34 17.09
CA VAL A 190 7.90 0.97 17.28
C VAL A 190 6.72 0.90 18.24
N ASN A 191 6.51 1.93 19.07
CA ASN A 191 5.45 2.00 20.07
C ASN A 191 4.70 3.34 19.96
N PRO A 192 3.35 3.36 19.99
CA PRO A 192 2.57 4.60 20.00
C PRO A 192 3.01 5.62 21.06
N ALA A 193 3.41 5.16 22.25
CA ALA A 193 3.81 6.04 23.35
C ALA A 193 5.09 6.85 23.05
N ASP A 194 5.89 6.44 22.06
CA ASP A 194 7.16 7.10 21.75
C ASP A 194 7.00 8.29 20.79
N PHE A 195 5.80 8.54 20.22
CA PHE A 195 5.60 9.63 19.28
C PHE A 195 5.80 11.01 19.90
N GLU A 196 5.29 11.23 21.12
CA GLU A 196 5.42 12.51 21.82
C GLU A 196 6.89 12.90 22.01
N VAL A 197 7.69 11.98 22.58
CA VAL A 197 9.12 12.21 22.76
C VAL A 197 9.84 12.31 21.42
N ALA A 198 9.54 11.45 20.44
CA ALA A 198 10.21 11.47 19.15
C ALA A 198 9.93 12.73 18.32
N ASP A 199 8.81 13.41 18.57
CA ASP A 199 8.46 14.68 17.94
C ASP A 199 9.44 15.81 18.32
N GLU A 200 10.22 15.69 19.38
CA GLU A 200 11.25 16.68 19.69
C GLU A 200 12.52 16.50 18.82
N TYR A 201 12.77 15.28 18.33
CA TYR A 201 14.06 14.88 17.76
C TYR A 201 14.04 14.63 16.25
N LEU A 202 12.94 14.08 15.72
CA LEU A 202 12.90 13.56 14.34
C LEU A 202 12.25 14.53 13.34
N ASP A 203 12.60 14.41 12.06
CA ASP A 203 11.90 15.12 10.98
C ASP A 203 10.90 14.23 10.25
N VAL A 204 11.18 12.93 10.21
CA VAL A 204 10.33 11.94 9.56
C VAL A 204 10.21 10.71 10.46
N PHE A 205 8.98 10.29 10.74
CA PHE A 205 8.72 9.04 11.43
C PHE A 205 8.71 7.89 10.45
N GLN A 206 9.56 6.88 10.66
CA GLN A 206 9.50 5.65 9.88
C GLN A 206 8.64 4.62 10.61
N ILE A 207 7.65 4.07 9.90
CA ILE A 207 6.96 2.84 10.31
C ILE A 207 7.58 1.68 9.55
N GLY A 208 8.24 0.77 10.26
CA GLY A 208 8.89 -0.39 9.64
C GLY A 208 7.92 -1.43 9.11
N ALA A 209 8.43 -2.31 8.23
CA ALA A 209 7.64 -3.34 7.57
C ALA A 209 6.88 -4.27 8.54
N ARG A 210 7.47 -4.57 9.70
CA ARG A 210 6.84 -5.42 10.74
C ARG A 210 5.66 -4.72 11.43
N ASN A 211 5.63 -3.40 11.41
CA ASN A 211 4.61 -2.56 12.02
C ASN A 211 3.63 -1.97 10.99
N MET A 212 3.69 -2.35 9.71
CA MET A 212 2.76 -1.84 8.68
C MET A 212 1.29 -2.12 9.02
N GLN A 213 1.00 -3.17 9.82
CA GLN A 213 -0.35 -3.51 10.30
C GLN A 213 -0.52 -3.27 11.81
N ASN A 214 0.39 -2.54 12.44
CA ASN A 214 0.20 -2.09 13.82
C ASN A 214 -0.72 -0.86 13.81
N PHE A 215 -2.04 -1.08 13.76
CA PHE A 215 -3.02 -0.02 13.50
C PHE A 215 -3.02 1.10 14.55
N GLU A 216 -2.74 0.80 15.82
CA GLU A 216 -2.64 1.85 16.85
C GLU A 216 -1.41 2.74 16.61
N LEU A 217 -0.29 2.16 16.15
CA LEU A 217 0.89 2.92 15.75
C LEU A 217 0.61 3.81 14.52
N LEU A 218 -0.14 3.30 13.55
CA LEU A 218 -0.54 4.08 12.36
C LEU A 218 -1.48 5.24 12.72
N LYS A 219 -2.44 5.00 13.62
CA LYS A 219 -3.34 6.06 14.10
C LYS A 219 -2.56 7.16 14.81
N GLU A 220 -1.60 6.79 15.66
CA GLU A 220 -0.79 7.77 16.37
C GLU A 220 0.13 8.55 15.43
N ALA A 221 0.75 7.88 14.44
CA ALA A 221 1.48 8.54 13.36
C ALA A 221 0.59 9.53 12.59
N GLY A 222 -0.67 9.17 12.39
CA GLY A 222 -1.69 9.96 11.71
C GLY A 222 -2.13 11.22 12.46
N ARG A 223 -1.93 11.27 13.79
CA ARG A 223 -2.22 12.44 14.63
C ARG A 223 -1.07 13.43 14.70
N SER A 224 0.15 13.02 14.30
CA SER A 224 1.27 13.92 14.17
C SER A 224 1.16 14.77 12.91
N ASN A 225 1.81 15.95 12.92
CA ASN A 225 1.98 16.81 11.75
C ASN A 225 3.24 16.48 10.93
N LYS A 226 4.05 15.51 11.37
CA LYS A 226 5.31 15.16 10.70
C LYS A 226 5.11 14.15 9.58
N PRO A 227 5.95 14.21 8.53
CA PRO A 227 5.95 13.21 7.49
C PRO A 227 6.16 11.78 8.02
N VAL A 228 5.46 10.82 7.43
CA VAL A 228 5.54 9.40 7.79
C VAL A 228 6.09 8.60 6.63
N LEU A 229 7.25 7.96 6.82
CA LEU A 229 7.81 6.97 5.91
C LEU A 229 7.24 5.58 6.23
N LEU A 230 6.20 5.16 5.51
CA LEU A 230 5.55 3.88 5.71
C LEU A 230 6.21 2.79 4.84
N LYS A 231 6.82 1.80 5.48
CA LYS A 231 7.36 0.62 4.77
C LYS A 231 6.29 -0.43 4.55
N ARG A 232 6.24 -0.98 3.34
CA ARG A 232 5.38 -2.13 3.00
C ARG A 232 5.69 -3.33 3.90
N GLY A 233 4.67 -4.08 4.31
CA GLY A 233 4.83 -5.32 5.05
C GLY A 233 5.51 -6.38 4.19
N LEU A 234 6.22 -7.31 4.84
CA LEU A 234 7.04 -8.32 4.15
C LEU A 234 6.26 -9.13 3.10
N SER A 235 4.99 -9.41 3.39
CA SER A 235 4.08 -10.17 2.52
C SER A 235 2.78 -9.41 2.21
N ALA A 236 2.74 -8.09 2.48
CA ALA A 236 1.54 -7.30 2.29
C ALA A 236 1.24 -7.13 0.80
N THR A 237 -0.01 -7.24 0.42
CA THR A 237 -0.52 -6.83 -0.90
C THR A 237 -0.43 -5.31 -1.06
N ILE A 238 -0.59 -4.82 -2.30
CA ILE A 238 -0.66 -3.38 -2.56
C ILE A 238 -1.90 -2.78 -1.89
N GLU A 239 -3.01 -3.52 -1.88
CA GLU A 239 -4.25 -3.09 -1.24
C GLU A 239 -4.09 -2.92 0.27
N GLU A 240 -3.50 -3.90 0.97
CA GLU A 240 -3.19 -3.76 2.40
C GLU A 240 -2.23 -2.60 2.69
N PHE A 241 -1.28 -2.34 1.80
CA PHE A 241 -0.34 -1.23 1.95
C PHE A 241 -1.02 0.14 1.78
N ILE A 242 -1.96 0.24 0.84
CA ILE A 242 -2.81 1.43 0.65
C ILE A 242 -3.69 1.65 1.88
N TYR A 243 -4.33 0.60 2.41
CA TYR A 243 -5.15 0.73 3.62
C TYR A 243 -4.33 1.07 4.87
N ALA A 244 -3.10 0.58 4.99
CA ALA A 244 -2.21 1.00 6.07
C ALA A 244 -1.92 2.52 6.01
N ALA A 245 -1.72 3.07 4.81
CA ALA A 245 -1.59 4.52 4.65
C ALA A 245 -2.92 5.26 4.93
N GLU A 246 -4.05 4.67 4.59
CA GLU A 246 -5.38 5.22 4.90
C GLU A 246 -5.63 5.36 6.41
N TYR A 247 -5.12 4.43 7.24
CA TYR A 247 -5.16 4.57 8.70
C TYR A 247 -4.44 5.84 9.18
N ILE A 248 -3.33 6.23 8.55
CA ILE A 248 -2.59 7.45 8.87
C ILE A 248 -3.38 8.67 8.36
N ALA A 249 -3.78 8.65 7.08
CA ALA A 249 -4.47 9.77 6.43
C ALA A 249 -5.82 10.09 7.07
N SER A 250 -6.58 9.07 7.48
CA SER A 250 -7.88 9.23 8.15
C SER A 250 -7.81 9.90 9.52
N GLN A 251 -6.62 10.00 10.14
CA GLN A 251 -6.42 10.77 11.37
C GLN A 251 -6.00 12.23 11.10
N GLY A 252 -5.74 12.60 9.85
CA GLY A 252 -5.44 13.98 9.43
C GLY A 252 -4.08 14.17 8.76
N ASN A 253 -3.17 13.19 8.86
CA ASN A 253 -1.82 13.32 8.29
C ASN A 253 -1.72 12.72 6.88
N ASN A 254 -1.66 13.60 5.88
CA ASN A 254 -1.51 13.22 4.47
C ASN A 254 -0.06 13.22 3.98
N ASN A 255 0.92 13.54 4.83
CA ASN A 255 2.34 13.59 4.48
C ASN A 255 2.97 12.20 4.53
N ILE A 256 2.49 11.29 3.68
CA ILE A 256 2.89 9.87 3.69
C ILE A 256 3.85 9.59 2.54
N ILE A 257 5.01 9.01 2.86
CA ILE A 257 6.03 8.57 1.91
C ILE A 257 6.02 7.03 1.91
N TYR A 258 5.78 6.43 0.74
CA TYR A 258 5.74 4.98 0.59
C TYR A 258 7.13 4.41 0.34
N ALA A 259 7.50 3.34 1.06
CA ALA A 259 8.74 2.61 0.84
C ALA A 259 8.50 1.10 0.67
N ASN A 260 9.00 0.52 -0.43
CA ASN A 260 8.96 -0.92 -0.63
C ASN A 260 10.03 -1.64 0.20
N VAL A 261 9.78 -2.91 0.51
CA VAL A 261 10.80 -3.83 1.04
C VAL A 261 11.48 -4.48 -0.15
N VAL A 262 12.82 -4.47 -0.16
CA VAL A 262 13.59 -5.27 -1.11
C VAL A 262 13.59 -6.71 -0.61
N SER A 263 12.92 -7.61 -1.31
CA SER A 263 13.12 -9.05 -1.13
C SER A 263 14.25 -9.51 -2.04
N VAL A 264 15.32 -10.03 -1.46
CA VAL A 264 16.31 -10.83 -2.19
C VAL A 264 15.93 -12.29 -1.95
N LEU A 265 15.30 -12.92 -2.95
CA LEU A 265 15.10 -14.36 -2.93
C LEU A 265 16.47 -15.01 -3.11
N THR A 266 16.94 -15.71 -2.07
CA THR A 266 18.16 -16.52 -2.20
C THR A 266 17.83 -17.80 -2.93
N LYS A 267 18.76 -18.30 -3.76
CA LYS A 267 18.60 -19.54 -4.56
C LYS A 267 18.10 -20.74 -3.72
N LYS A 268 18.43 -20.76 -2.43
CA LYS A 268 18.05 -21.79 -1.46
C LYS A 268 16.56 -21.83 -1.11
N GLN A 269 15.85 -20.71 -1.25
CA GLN A 269 14.39 -20.62 -0.99
C GLN A 269 13.55 -21.09 -2.19
N LEU A 270 14.14 -21.19 -3.39
CA LEU A 270 13.46 -21.74 -4.58
C LEU A 270 13.46 -23.27 -4.61
N GLU A 271 14.37 -23.94 -3.89
CA GLU A 271 14.48 -25.40 -3.86
C GLU A 271 13.49 -26.06 -2.86
N THR A 272 12.71 -25.26 -2.12
CA THR A 272 11.74 -25.73 -1.12
C THR A 272 10.28 -25.38 -1.45
N LEU A 273 10.02 -24.89 -2.66
CA LEU A 273 8.69 -24.74 -3.26
C LEU A 273 8.52 -25.73 -4.42
#